data_AF-A0A2S1H2V6-F1
#
_entry.id   AF-A0A2S1H2V6-F1
#
_cell.length_a   1.000
_cell.length_b   1.000
_cell.length_c   1.000
_cell.angle_alpha   90.00
_cell.angle_beta   90.00
_cell.angle_gamma   90.00
#
_symmetry.space_group_name_H-M   'P 1'
#
loop_
_entity.id
_entity.type
_entity.pdbx_description
1 polymer ?
#
loop_
_entity_poly.entity_id
_entity_poly.type
_entity_poly.pdbx_seq_one_letter_code
_entity_poly.pdbx_strand_id
1 'polypeptide(L)'
;MFIVRSVILWIIISTIINAYLMSLPIPVLRKRNYPANYLIQHNNRIDFQNNTECAAFSTAYLLRHFGLEAEGDALYTHFPSKTRAGNVYPKGIRTELRKNGFKTNYYKGNINTLKYEVSKGTPVIVFIKVHKDRNNLHFVPVVGYDEEYIYLSESLGHLVNCDDDHESYNRKVPINEFKKLWNVKRIHMLLYSNTYIAVDAAQS
;
A
#
# COMPACT_ATOMS: atom_id res chain seq x y z
N MET A 1 -10.03 11.44 37.72
CA MET A 1 -8.71 11.83 37.18
C MET A 1 -7.79 10.65 36.83
N PHE A 2 -7.75 9.57 37.61
CA PHE A 2 -6.88 8.41 37.34
C PHE A 2 -7.17 7.73 35.98
N ILE A 3 -8.45 7.44 35.68
CA ILE A 3 -8.87 6.79 34.42
C ILE A 3 -8.45 7.61 33.20
N VAL A 4 -8.65 8.92 33.23
CA VAL A 4 -8.28 9.83 32.12
C VAL A 4 -6.77 9.79 31.87
N ARG A 5 -5.95 9.82 32.93
CA ARG A 5 -4.48 9.71 32.81
C ARG A 5 -4.06 8.36 32.22
N SER A 6 -4.67 7.27 32.65
CA SER A 6 -4.37 5.93 32.14
C SER A 6 -4.73 5.79 30.66
N VAL A 7 -5.86 6.34 30.22
CA VAL A 7 -6.26 6.33 28.80
C VAL A 7 -5.30 7.17 27.95
N ILE A 8 -4.94 8.37 28.41
CA ILE A 8 -3.98 9.22 27.69
C ILE A 8 -2.63 8.51 27.56
N LEU A 9 -2.12 7.94 28.64
CA LEU A 9 -0.85 7.20 28.64
C LEU A 9 -0.90 6.01 27.67
N TRP A 10 -2.00 5.25 27.67
CA TRP A 10 -2.20 4.14 26.75
C TRP A 10 -2.21 4.59 25.28
N ILE A 11 -2.85 5.72 24.95
CA ILE A 11 -2.85 6.29 23.61
C ILE A 11 -1.44 6.71 23.18
N ILE A 12 -0.67 7.36 24.08
CA ILE A 12 0.70 7.79 23.81
C ILE A 12 1.59 6.57 23.53
N ILE A 13 1.58 5.57 24.41
CA ILE A 13 2.37 4.34 24.27
C ILE A 13 2.00 3.62 22.96
N SER A 14 0.70 3.45 22.71
CA SER A 14 0.23 2.82 21.47
C SER A 14 0.70 3.60 20.24
N THR A 15 0.66 4.93 20.28
CA THR A 15 1.12 5.78 19.16
C THR A 15 2.62 5.62 18.91
N ILE A 16 3.45 5.58 19.96
CA ILE A 16 4.90 5.38 19.84
C ILE A 16 5.22 4.00 19.25
N ILE A 17 4.60 2.94 19.78
CA ILE A 17 4.78 1.57 19.28
C ILE A 17 4.39 1.49 17.81
N ASN A 18 3.23 2.04 17.44
CA ASN A 18 2.81 2.07 16.06
C ASN A 18 3.76 2.89 15.18
N ALA A 19 4.22 4.06 15.62
CA ALA A 19 5.17 4.86 14.84
C ALA A 19 6.47 4.08 14.55
N TYR A 20 6.94 3.28 15.52
CA TYR A 20 8.11 2.43 15.34
C TYR A 20 7.87 1.24 14.40
N LEU A 21 6.72 0.55 14.53
CA LEU A 21 6.40 -0.66 13.75
C LEU A 21 5.85 -0.34 12.36
N MET A 22 4.93 0.61 12.28
CA MET A 22 4.20 0.96 11.06
C MET A 22 4.85 2.08 10.24
N SER A 23 5.89 2.74 10.78
CA SER A 23 6.43 4.03 10.30
C SER A 23 5.43 5.17 10.37
N LEU A 24 5.83 6.34 10.87
CA LEU A 24 4.94 7.51 10.89
C LEU A 24 4.66 8.00 9.45
N PRO A 25 3.39 8.08 8.99
CA PRO A 25 3.09 8.55 7.65
C PRO A 25 3.19 10.08 7.56
N ILE A 26 3.67 10.56 6.43
CA ILE A 26 3.84 11.97 6.10
C ILE A 26 2.52 12.52 5.54
N PRO A 27 1.87 13.50 6.18
CA PRO A 27 0.63 14.07 5.65
C PRO A 27 0.90 14.86 4.37
N VAL A 28 0.12 14.60 3.32
CA VAL A 28 0.17 15.34 2.05
C VAL A 28 -1.09 16.18 1.89
N LEU A 29 -0.92 17.50 1.97
CA LEU A 29 -2.02 18.47 1.93
C LEU A 29 -2.10 19.28 0.62
N ARG A 30 -1.05 19.22 -0.21
CA ARG A 30 -0.98 20.03 -1.42
C ARG A 30 -1.75 19.39 -2.57
N LYS A 31 -2.62 20.18 -3.20
CA LYS A 31 -3.21 19.85 -4.50
C LYS A 31 -2.14 20.05 -5.58
N ARG A 32 -1.99 19.08 -6.47
CA ARG A 32 -1.13 19.14 -7.65
C ARG A 32 -1.94 18.76 -8.88
N ASN A 33 -1.49 19.19 -10.06
CA ASN A 33 -2.11 18.81 -11.32
C ASN A 33 -1.66 17.40 -11.71
N TYR A 34 -2.58 16.62 -12.26
CA TYR A 34 -2.37 15.27 -12.79
C TYR A 34 -3.46 15.02 -13.85
N PRO A 35 -3.24 14.11 -14.82
CA PRO A 35 -4.22 13.80 -15.86
C PRO A 35 -5.47 13.14 -15.27
N ALA A 36 -6.64 13.31 -15.93
CA ALA A 36 -7.92 12.77 -15.47
C ALA A 36 -7.91 11.24 -15.34
N ASN A 37 -7.20 10.59 -16.26
CA ASN A 37 -6.94 9.16 -16.31
C ASN A 37 -5.44 8.90 -16.51
N TYR A 38 -4.94 7.82 -15.92
CA TYR A 38 -3.56 7.39 -16.06
C TYR A 38 -3.47 5.89 -15.82
N LEU A 39 -2.71 5.19 -16.66
CA LEU A 39 -2.38 3.79 -16.47
C LEU A 39 -0.89 3.62 -16.77
N ILE A 40 -0.16 3.02 -15.84
CA ILE A 40 1.26 2.74 -16.01
C ILE A 40 1.41 1.66 -17.08
N GLN A 41 2.01 2.03 -18.21
CA GLN A 41 2.29 1.14 -19.33
C GLN A 41 3.68 0.53 -19.14
N HIS A 42 3.76 -0.60 -18.42
CA HIS A 42 5.00 -1.35 -18.25
C HIS A 42 4.67 -2.84 -18.16
N ASN A 43 5.46 -3.69 -18.83
CA ASN A 43 5.30 -5.13 -18.70
C ASN A 43 5.64 -5.54 -17.26
N ASN A 44 4.67 -6.08 -16.53
CA ASN A 44 4.83 -6.48 -15.14
C ASN A 44 3.76 -7.52 -14.79
N ARG A 45 3.96 -8.26 -13.72
CA ARG A 45 3.02 -9.30 -13.26
C ARG A 45 2.81 -9.23 -11.76
N ILE A 46 1.57 -9.44 -11.34
CA ILE A 46 1.24 -9.76 -9.96
C ILE A 46 0.97 -11.27 -9.87
N ASP A 47 1.69 -11.94 -8.97
CA ASP A 47 1.45 -13.35 -8.70
C ASP A 47 0.34 -13.48 -7.64
N PHE A 48 -0.32 -14.64 -7.59
CA PHE A 48 -1.33 -14.90 -6.57
C PHE A 48 -0.72 -15.45 -5.30
N GLN A 49 -1.17 -14.90 -4.19
CA GLN A 49 -0.77 -15.34 -2.86
C GLN A 49 -1.76 -16.36 -2.29
N ASN A 50 -1.28 -17.18 -1.35
CA ASN A 50 -2.12 -18.18 -0.68
C ASN A 50 -2.44 -17.80 0.77
N ASN A 51 -1.60 -16.99 1.42
CA ASN A 51 -1.72 -16.66 2.84
C ASN A 51 -1.66 -15.14 3.11
N THR A 52 -0.87 -14.72 4.10
CA THR A 52 -0.72 -13.32 4.54
C THR A 52 0.50 -12.63 3.91
N GLU A 53 0.90 -13.07 2.71
CA GLU A 53 2.11 -12.61 1.99
C GLU A 53 1.98 -11.26 1.25
N CYS A 54 0.90 -10.50 1.44
CA CYS A 54 0.51 -9.43 0.48
C CYS A 54 1.57 -8.34 0.34
N ALA A 55 2.31 -8.07 1.43
CA ALA A 55 3.42 -7.15 1.44
C ALA A 55 4.57 -7.60 0.53
N ALA A 56 4.90 -8.88 0.52
CA ALA A 56 5.99 -9.42 -0.30
C ALA A 56 5.62 -9.41 -1.79
N PHE A 57 4.39 -9.83 -2.13
CA PHE A 57 3.89 -9.82 -3.51
C PHE A 57 3.75 -8.40 -4.06
N SER A 58 3.23 -7.45 -3.26
CA SER A 58 3.21 -6.03 -3.62
C SER A 58 4.62 -5.46 -3.82
N THR A 59 5.58 -5.91 -3.02
CA THR A 59 6.98 -5.46 -3.13
C THR A 59 7.65 -6.06 -4.36
N ALA A 60 7.43 -7.34 -4.66
CA ALA A 60 7.90 -8.01 -5.87
C ALA A 60 7.40 -7.28 -7.12
N TYR A 61 6.11 -6.95 -7.17
CA TYR A 61 5.53 -6.15 -8.25
C TYR A 61 6.29 -4.83 -8.45
N LEU A 62 6.60 -4.12 -7.36
CA LEU A 62 7.31 -2.85 -7.44
C LEU A 62 8.79 -3.02 -7.86
N LEU A 63 9.46 -4.08 -7.41
CA LEU A 63 10.83 -4.39 -7.83
C LEU A 63 10.90 -4.72 -9.33
N ARG A 64 9.96 -5.54 -9.83
CA ARG A 64 9.85 -5.87 -11.26
C ARG A 64 9.56 -4.66 -12.13
N HIS A 65 8.76 -3.71 -11.62
CA HIS A 65 8.55 -2.43 -12.31
C HIS A 65 9.87 -1.67 -12.54
N PHE A 66 10.87 -1.85 -11.68
CA PHE A 66 12.21 -1.27 -11.84
C PHE A 66 13.21 -2.22 -12.52
N GLY A 67 12.74 -3.30 -13.16
CA GLY A 67 13.58 -4.28 -13.86
C GLY A 67 14.31 -5.27 -12.96
N LEU A 68 13.98 -5.33 -11.67
CA LEU A 68 14.52 -6.31 -10.73
C LEU A 68 13.57 -7.50 -10.63
N GLU A 69 13.92 -8.62 -11.26
CA GLU A 69 13.16 -9.86 -11.10
C GLU A 69 13.15 -10.28 -9.62
N ALA A 70 11.95 -10.52 -9.10
CA ALA A 70 11.73 -10.86 -7.70
C ALA A 70 10.48 -11.72 -7.56
N GLU A 71 10.56 -12.83 -6.82
CA GLU A 71 9.42 -13.72 -6.57
C GLU A 71 8.81 -13.44 -5.19
N GLY A 72 7.48 -13.32 -5.14
CA GLY A 72 6.75 -12.97 -3.91
C GLY A 72 7.04 -13.92 -2.75
N ASP A 73 7.03 -15.23 -3.00
CA ASP A 73 7.30 -16.28 -2.00
C ASP A 73 8.74 -16.25 -1.49
N ALA A 74 9.69 -16.05 -2.41
CA ALA A 74 11.11 -15.96 -2.08
C ALA A 74 11.39 -14.74 -1.18
N LEU A 75 10.84 -13.58 -1.54
CA LEU A 75 10.90 -12.38 -0.69
C LEU A 75 10.24 -12.62 0.67
N TYR A 76 9.07 -13.26 0.67
CA TYR A 76 8.28 -13.44 1.88
C TYR A 76 9.03 -14.21 2.97
N THR A 77 9.84 -15.21 2.59
CA THR A 77 10.54 -16.10 3.52
C THR A 77 11.32 -15.33 4.59
N HIS A 78 12.08 -14.30 4.19
CA HIS A 78 12.91 -13.48 5.08
C HIS A 78 12.46 -12.00 5.14
N PHE A 79 11.17 -11.75 4.90
CA PHE A 79 10.66 -10.39 4.80
C PHE A 79 10.84 -9.59 6.11
N PRO A 80 11.41 -8.36 6.07
CA PRO A 80 11.64 -7.58 7.28
C PRO A 80 10.35 -7.22 8.00
N SER A 81 10.40 -7.11 9.33
CA SER A 81 9.24 -6.73 10.17
C SER A 81 8.01 -7.64 9.98
N LYS A 82 8.23 -8.91 9.62
CA LYS A 82 7.23 -9.97 9.62
C LYS A 82 6.94 -10.44 11.04
N THR A 83 5.66 -10.54 11.38
CA THR A 83 5.17 -11.03 12.67
C THR A 83 5.19 -12.57 12.69
N ARG A 84 5.08 -13.17 13.89
CA ARG A 84 4.95 -14.63 14.02
C ARG A 84 3.71 -15.20 13.30
N ALA A 85 2.66 -14.38 13.15
CA ALA A 85 1.45 -14.74 12.42
C ALA A 85 1.55 -14.50 10.89
N GLY A 86 2.74 -14.15 10.38
CA GLY A 86 2.99 -13.96 8.96
C GLY A 86 2.66 -12.57 8.40
N ASN A 87 1.91 -11.73 9.13
CA ASN A 87 1.63 -10.36 8.70
C ASN A 87 2.90 -9.50 8.70
N VAL A 88 2.96 -8.52 7.80
CA VAL A 88 4.09 -7.60 7.66
C VAL A 88 3.64 -6.17 7.93
N TYR A 89 4.44 -5.41 8.67
CA TYR A 89 4.19 -3.98 8.86
C TYR A 89 4.68 -3.14 7.67
N PRO A 90 4.13 -1.94 7.38
CA PRO A 90 4.61 -1.06 6.31
C PRO A 90 6.12 -0.76 6.36
N LYS A 91 6.72 -0.74 7.56
CA LYS A 91 8.17 -0.63 7.74
C LYS A 91 8.94 -1.75 7.03
N GLY A 92 8.39 -2.96 6.97
CA GLY A 92 8.96 -4.10 6.27
C GLY A 92 9.15 -3.83 4.79
N ILE A 93 8.07 -3.42 4.11
CA ILE A 93 8.06 -3.07 2.68
C ILE A 93 9.10 -2.00 2.39
N ARG A 94 9.10 -0.93 3.19
CA ARG A 94 10.07 0.17 3.03
C ARG A 94 11.51 -0.28 3.24
N THR A 95 11.75 -1.16 4.21
CA THR A 95 13.09 -1.69 4.48
C THR A 95 13.58 -2.51 3.30
N GLU A 96 12.73 -3.37 2.74
CA GLU A 96 13.09 -4.22 1.61
C GLU A 96 13.37 -3.41 0.34
N LEU A 97 12.53 -2.43 0.02
CA LEU A 97 12.79 -1.50 -1.09
C LEU A 97 14.08 -0.71 -0.90
N ARG A 98 14.38 -0.23 0.32
CA ARG A 98 15.63 0.51 0.60
C ARG A 98 16.89 -0.33 0.46
N LYS A 99 16.83 -1.61 0.82
CA LYS A 99 17.97 -2.54 0.59
C LYS A 99 18.30 -2.65 -0.90
N ASN A 100 17.29 -2.51 -1.77
CA ASN A 100 17.44 -2.49 -3.22
C ASN A 100 17.74 -1.09 -3.78
N GLY A 101 18.18 -0.14 -2.93
CA GLY A 101 18.62 1.20 -3.36
C GLY A 101 17.51 2.24 -3.53
N PHE A 102 16.24 1.88 -3.29
CA PHE A 102 15.13 2.80 -3.51
C PHE A 102 14.88 3.74 -2.34
N LYS A 103 14.58 5.01 -2.66
CA LYS A 103 14.08 5.96 -1.68
C LYS A 103 12.57 5.83 -1.53
N THR A 104 12.14 5.48 -0.32
CA THR A 104 10.71 5.23 -0.02
C THR A 104 10.10 6.34 0.81
N ASN A 105 8.92 6.81 0.41
CA ASN A 105 8.08 7.72 1.18
C ASN A 105 6.82 6.99 1.64
N TYR A 106 6.40 7.22 2.89
CA TYR A 106 5.14 6.69 3.41
C TYR A 106 4.20 7.85 3.69
N TYR A 107 3.15 7.97 2.89
CA TYR A 107 2.28 9.13 2.89
C TYR A 107 0.93 8.82 3.51
N LYS A 108 0.27 9.87 4.02
CA LYS A 108 -1.15 9.91 4.35
C LYS A 108 -1.81 10.95 3.47
N GLY A 109 -2.84 10.56 2.73
CA GLY A 109 -3.42 11.41 1.70
C GLY A 109 -4.91 11.21 1.46
N ASN A 110 -5.31 11.54 0.23
CA ASN A 110 -6.65 11.38 -0.30
C ASN A 110 -6.56 10.91 -1.76
N ILE A 111 -7.69 10.73 -2.43
CA ILE A 111 -7.71 10.24 -3.83
C ILE A 111 -6.88 11.13 -4.75
N ASN A 112 -6.92 12.44 -4.59
CA ASN A 112 -6.19 13.35 -5.46
C ASN A 112 -4.67 13.21 -5.28
N THR A 113 -4.20 13.04 -4.04
CA THR A 113 -2.76 12.83 -3.81
C THR A 113 -2.31 11.45 -4.24
N LEU A 114 -3.16 10.42 -4.11
CA LEU A 114 -2.87 9.09 -4.66
C LEU A 114 -2.77 9.11 -6.18
N LYS A 115 -3.76 9.71 -6.87
CA LYS A 115 -3.77 9.87 -8.33
C LYS A 115 -2.53 10.62 -8.82
N TYR A 116 -2.19 11.73 -8.15
CA TYR A 116 -0.96 12.45 -8.44
C TYR A 116 0.29 11.56 -8.36
N GLU A 117 0.43 10.78 -7.30
CA GLU A 117 1.62 9.94 -7.11
C GLU A 117 1.70 8.80 -8.13
N VAL A 118 0.57 8.14 -8.43
CA VAL A 118 0.48 7.12 -9.48
C VAL A 118 0.80 7.71 -10.87
N SER A 119 0.35 8.95 -11.13
CA SER A 119 0.60 9.65 -12.40
C SER A 119 2.06 9.99 -12.69
N LYS A 120 2.97 9.78 -11.73
CA LYS A 120 4.42 9.88 -11.95
C LYS A 120 4.99 8.68 -12.71
N GLY A 121 4.19 7.65 -12.96
CA GLY A 121 4.61 6.47 -13.71
C GLY A 121 5.10 5.30 -12.86
N THR A 122 5.10 5.43 -11.53
CA THR A 122 5.53 4.38 -10.61
C THR A 122 4.35 3.84 -9.79
N PRO A 123 4.18 2.51 -9.67
CA PRO A 123 3.11 1.95 -8.85
C PRO A 123 3.23 2.38 -7.39
N VAL A 124 2.09 2.50 -6.73
CA VAL A 124 2.02 2.93 -5.32
C VAL A 124 1.38 1.82 -4.49
N ILE A 125 2.03 1.38 -3.42
CA ILE A 125 1.45 0.33 -2.56
C ILE A 125 0.52 0.97 -1.52
N VAL A 126 -0.77 0.69 -1.59
CA VAL A 126 -1.76 1.21 -0.63
C VAL A 126 -2.02 0.21 0.49
N PHE A 127 -2.44 0.71 1.66
CA PHE A 127 -2.87 -0.11 2.79
C PHE A 127 -4.38 -0.04 2.96
N ILE A 128 -5.10 -1.09 2.56
CA ILE A 128 -6.56 -1.13 2.49
C ILE A 128 -7.12 -2.27 3.34
N LYS A 129 -8.44 -2.27 3.53
CA LYS A 129 -9.19 -3.46 3.97
C LYS A 129 -9.41 -4.39 2.77
N VAL A 130 -9.40 -5.70 3.02
CA VAL A 130 -9.86 -6.72 2.06
C VAL A 130 -11.34 -6.49 1.72
N HIS A 131 -12.17 -6.30 2.75
CA HIS A 131 -13.60 -5.98 2.64
C HIS A 131 -13.96 -4.80 3.53
N LYS A 132 -14.87 -3.93 3.07
CA LYS A 132 -15.26 -2.68 3.76
C LYS A 132 -15.72 -2.88 5.22
N ASP A 133 -16.40 -4.00 5.48
CA ASP A 133 -17.03 -4.34 6.77
C ASP A 133 -16.15 -5.25 7.64
N ARG A 134 -14.93 -5.60 7.20
CA ARG A 134 -14.00 -6.46 7.94
C ARG A 134 -12.71 -5.75 8.30
N ASN A 135 -12.00 -6.35 9.25
CA ASN A 135 -10.74 -5.85 9.79
C ASN A 135 -9.50 -6.54 9.18
N ASN A 136 -9.67 -7.34 8.14
CA ASN A 136 -8.53 -7.89 7.41
C ASN A 136 -7.93 -6.78 6.55
N LEU A 137 -6.63 -6.55 6.72
CA LEU A 137 -5.88 -5.51 6.03
C LEU A 137 -5.01 -6.14 4.95
N HIS A 138 -4.74 -5.39 3.90
CA HIS A 138 -4.11 -5.87 2.69
C HIS A 138 -3.27 -4.76 2.06
N PHE A 139 -2.08 -5.12 1.60
CA PHE A 139 -1.25 -4.28 0.75
C PHE A 139 -1.48 -4.65 -0.70
N VAL A 140 -1.72 -3.64 -1.53
CA VAL A 140 -1.94 -3.83 -2.96
C VAL A 140 -1.31 -2.67 -3.75
N PRO A 141 -0.62 -2.94 -4.88
CA PRO A 141 -0.19 -1.92 -5.82
C PRO A 141 -1.39 -1.26 -6.51
N VAL A 142 -1.36 0.07 -6.57
CA VAL A 142 -2.17 0.89 -7.47
C VAL A 142 -1.32 1.22 -8.68
N VAL A 143 -1.85 0.92 -9.86
CA VAL A 143 -1.12 1.08 -11.14
C VAL A 143 -1.82 2.02 -12.11
N GLY A 144 -3.02 2.46 -11.78
CA GLY A 144 -3.75 3.41 -12.59
C GLY A 144 -5.05 3.84 -11.96
N TYR A 145 -5.72 4.72 -12.68
CA TYR A 145 -7.03 5.26 -12.33
C TYR A 145 -7.67 5.92 -13.55
N ASP A 146 -8.97 6.11 -13.48
CA ASP A 146 -9.72 7.05 -14.32
C ASP A 146 -10.60 7.93 -13.43
N GLU A 147 -11.63 8.57 -14.01
CA GLU A 147 -12.55 9.43 -13.26
C GLU A 147 -13.42 8.68 -12.25
N GLU A 148 -13.63 7.37 -12.45
CA GLU A 148 -14.61 6.56 -11.72
C GLU A 148 -13.96 5.47 -10.85
N TYR A 149 -12.81 4.94 -11.26
CA TYR A 149 -12.16 3.75 -10.72
C TYR A 149 -10.69 3.97 -10.33
N ILE A 150 -10.24 3.14 -9.40
CA ILE A 150 -8.82 2.88 -9.11
C ILE A 150 -8.49 1.47 -9.62
N TYR A 151 -7.34 1.34 -10.29
CA TYR A 151 -6.85 0.08 -10.86
C TYR A 151 -5.77 -0.52 -9.97
N LEU A 152 -5.96 -1.78 -9.61
CA LEU A 152 -5.16 -2.52 -8.63
C LEU A 152 -4.56 -3.78 -9.26
N SER A 153 -3.30 -4.06 -8.94
CA SER A 153 -2.66 -5.34 -9.22
C SER A 153 -2.81 -6.24 -8.00
N GLU A 154 -3.94 -6.93 -7.92
CA GLU A 154 -4.41 -7.71 -6.78
C GLU A 154 -3.75 -9.09 -6.72
N SER A 155 -3.26 -9.46 -5.54
CA SER A 155 -2.62 -10.77 -5.29
C SER A 155 -3.59 -11.78 -4.68
N LEU A 156 -4.73 -11.33 -4.14
CA LEU A 156 -5.80 -12.20 -3.69
C LEU A 156 -6.70 -12.58 -4.86
N GLY A 157 -6.50 -13.77 -5.43
CA GLY A 157 -7.21 -14.23 -6.64
C GLY A 157 -8.75 -14.12 -6.55
N HIS A 158 -9.34 -14.32 -5.37
CA HIS A 158 -10.78 -14.21 -5.17
C HIS A 158 -11.34 -12.77 -5.22
N LEU A 159 -10.48 -11.75 -5.32
CA LEU A 159 -10.86 -10.33 -5.46
C LEU A 159 -10.67 -9.81 -6.88
N VAL A 160 -10.09 -10.61 -7.78
CA VAL A 160 -9.96 -10.30 -9.20
C VAL A 160 -11.35 -10.13 -9.80
N ASN A 161 -11.55 -9.07 -10.57
CA ASN A 161 -12.86 -8.75 -11.16
C ASN A 161 -12.77 -8.21 -12.59
N CYS A 162 -11.59 -8.25 -13.20
CA CYS A 162 -11.40 -7.96 -14.60
C CYS A 162 -10.16 -8.69 -15.11
N ASP A 163 -10.24 -9.17 -16.34
CA ASP A 163 -9.07 -9.61 -17.11
C ASP A 163 -8.67 -8.42 -17.98
N ASP A 164 -7.45 -7.89 -17.77
CA ASP A 164 -6.88 -6.83 -18.60
C ASP A 164 -5.94 -7.48 -19.63
N ASP A 165 -6.17 -7.19 -20.91
CA ASP A 165 -5.35 -7.70 -22.03
C ASP A 165 -3.86 -7.28 -21.93
N HIS A 166 -3.55 -6.31 -21.07
CA HIS A 166 -2.20 -5.78 -20.84
C HIS A 166 -1.58 -6.25 -19.51
N GLU A 167 -2.21 -7.16 -18.77
CA GLU A 167 -1.76 -7.80 -17.51
C GLU A 167 -1.36 -6.84 -16.35
N SER A 168 -1.56 -5.53 -16.54
CA SER A 168 -1.03 -4.51 -15.63
C SER A 168 -1.83 -4.42 -14.33
N TYR A 169 -3.15 -4.61 -14.40
CA TYR A 169 -4.08 -4.70 -13.27
C TYR A 169 -5.08 -5.83 -13.49
N ASN A 170 -5.64 -6.36 -12.41
CA ASN A 170 -6.64 -7.44 -12.44
C ASN A 170 -7.82 -7.15 -11.50
N ARG A 171 -7.86 -5.94 -10.93
CA ARG A 171 -8.98 -5.48 -10.12
C ARG A 171 -9.27 -3.99 -10.34
N LYS A 172 -10.50 -3.68 -10.73
CA LYS A 172 -11.05 -2.31 -10.77
C LYS A 172 -11.94 -2.06 -9.57
N VAL A 173 -11.75 -0.94 -8.87
CA VAL A 173 -12.56 -0.58 -7.71
C VAL A 173 -13.14 0.83 -7.88
N PRO A 174 -14.48 1.01 -7.81
CA PRO A 174 -15.09 2.33 -7.81
C PRO A 174 -14.47 3.22 -6.73
N ILE A 175 -14.19 4.49 -7.04
CA ILE A 175 -13.50 5.42 -6.13
C ILE A 175 -14.25 5.57 -4.79
N ASN A 176 -15.58 5.55 -4.81
CA ASN A 176 -16.40 5.63 -3.61
C ASN A 176 -16.22 4.41 -2.67
N GLU A 177 -16.04 3.22 -3.24
CA GLU A 177 -15.78 1.98 -2.54
C GLU A 177 -14.32 1.93 -2.09
N PHE A 178 -13.38 2.30 -2.95
CA PHE A 178 -11.96 2.37 -2.62
C PHE A 178 -11.73 3.25 -1.40
N LYS A 179 -12.38 4.42 -1.30
CA LYS A 179 -12.33 5.28 -0.09
C LYS A 179 -12.75 4.54 1.19
N LYS A 180 -13.73 3.64 1.12
CA LYS A 180 -14.20 2.85 2.28
C LYS A 180 -13.19 1.75 2.64
N LEU A 181 -12.61 1.10 1.64
CA LEU A 181 -11.54 0.09 1.83
C LEU A 181 -10.28 0.74 2.42
N TRP A 182 -9.90 1.90 1.91
CA TRP A 182 -8.68 2.63 2.29
C TRP A 182 -8.78 3.32 3.65
N ASN A 183 -10.00 3.55 4.13
CA ASN A 183 -10.25 4.00 5.48
C ASN A 183 -10.09 2.85 6.50
N VAL A 184 -8.84 2.52 6.82
CA VAL A 184 -8.47 1.48 7.79
C VAL A 184 -8.53 1.96 9.25
N LYS A 185 -9.24 3.06 9.54
CA LYS A 185 -9.23 3.73 10.86
C LYS A 185 -9.57 2.76 11.98
N ARG A 186 -8.70 2.72 13.00
CA ARG A 186 -8.96 2.06 14.29
C ARG A 186 -8.52 2.95 15.43
N ILE A 187 -9.06 2.70 16.62
CA ILE A 187 -8.74 3.47 17.83
C ILE A 187 -7.24 3.46 18.15
N HIS A 188 -6.56 2.35 17.87
CA HIS A 188 -5.11 2.19 18.06
C HIS A 188 -4.29 2.47 16.79
N MET A 189 -4.90 2.90 15.68
CA MET A 189 -4.20 3.17 14.40
C MET A 189 -4.72 4.46 13.73
N LEU A 190 -4.91 5.51 14.52
CA LEU A 190 -5.57 6.75 14.07
C LEU A 190 -4.87 7.42 12.88
N LEU A 191 -3.55 7.25 12.75
CA LEU A 191 -2.75 7.89 11.71
C LEU A 191 -2.70 7.10 10.40
N TYR A 192 -3.12 5.83 10.39
CA TYR A 192 -2.80 4.89 9.31
C TYR A 192 -3.90 4.69 8.26
N SER A 193 -5.03 5.40 8.37
CA SER A 193 -6.03 5.46 7.30
C SER A 193 -5.52 6.26 6.10
N ASN A 194 -5.92 5.86 4.91
CA ASN A 194 -5.59 6.53 3.66
C ASN A 194 -4.07 6.69 3.44
N THR A 195 -3.32 5.65 3.78
CA THR A 195 -1.87 5.64 3.64
C THR A 195 -1.40 4.82 2.45
N TYR A 196 -0.21 5.19 1.96
CA TYR A 196 0.40 4.55 0.82
C TYR A 196 1.91 4.74 0.82
N ILE A 197 2.62 3.77 0.25
CA ILE A 197 4.06 3.78 0.07
C ILE A 197 4.34 4.12 -1.39
N ALA A 198 5.10 5.20 -1.60
CA ALA A 198 5.60 5.59 -2.91
C ALA A 198 7.13 5.46 -2.93
N VAL A 199 7.68 5.20 -4.11
CA VAL A 199 9.13 5.18 -4.36
C VAL A 199 9.47 6.37 -5.24
N ASP A 200 10.49 7.13 -4.86
CA ASP A 200 11.11 8.08 -5.78
C ASP A 200 11.99 7.24 -6.72
N ALA A 201 11.70 7.23 -8.02
CA ALA A 201 12.64 6.69 -8.99
C ALA A 201 13.98 7.41 -8.78
N ALA A 202 15.07 6.66 -8.56
CA ALA A 202 16.39 7.24 -8.53
C ALA A 202 16.61 7.95 -9.87
N GLN A 203 17.03 9.22 -9.84
CA GLN A 203 17.56 9.86 -11.04
C GLN A 203 18.82 9.07 -11.41
N SER A 204 18.75 8.33 -12.53
CA SER A 204 19.94 7.88 -13.24
C SER A 204 20.75 9.08 -13.71
#